data_AF-A0A1A8D3F7-F1
#
_entry.id   AF-A0A1A8D3F7-F1
#
_cell.length_a   1.000
_cell.length_b   1.000
_cell.length_c   1.000
_cell.angle_alpha   90.00
_cell.angle_beta   90.00
_cell.angle_gamma   90.00
#
_symmetry.space_group_name_H-M   'P 1'
#
loop_
_entity.id
_entity.type
_entity.pdbx_description
1 polymer ?
#
loop_
_entity_poly.entity_id
_entity_poly.type
_entity_poly.pdbx_seq_one_letter_code
_entity_poly.pdbx_strand_id
1 'polypeptide(L)' 'TNPSQTAPKNPKSYRPTVDDVNQWAQSLDKLLSHKYGKTAFCVFLKSEFCEENIEFWTACEDFKKLTSRRALVSKAN' A
#
# COMPACT_ATOMS: atom_id res chain seq x y z
N THR A 1 -27.05 -29.39 11.08
CA THR A 1 -25.87 -29.50 10.21
C THR A 1 -25.98 -28.46 9.12
N ASN A 2 -25.04 -27.53 9.03
CA ASN A 2 -24.92 -26.59 7.92
C ASN A 2 -24.38 -27.34 6.67
N PRO A 3 -24.54 -26.84 5.43
CA PRO A 3 -23.64 -25.76 5.00
C PRO A 3 -24.31 -24.68 4.14
N SER A 4 -24.20 -23.45 4.60
CA SER A 4 -24.41 -22.21 3.87
C SER A 4 -23.37 -22.16 2.75
N GLN A 5 -23.84 -22.29 1.51
CA GLN A 5 -23.04 -22.01 0.33
C GLN A 5 -22.71 -20.51 0.32
N THR A 6 -21.47 -20.16 0.64
CA THR A 6 -20.94 -18.81 0.41
C THR A 6 -20.38 -18.77 -1.00
N ALA A 7 -21.09 -18.06 -1.87
CA ALA A 7 -20.69 -17.83 -3.25
C ALA A 7 -19.31 -17.14 -3.32
N PRO A 8 -18.50 -17.38 -4.39
CA PRO A 8 -17.17 -16.80 -4.52
C PRO A 8 -17.28 -15.28 -4.69
N LYS A 9 -16.57 -14.51 -3.85
CA LYS A 9 -16.45 -13.06 -3.98
C LYS A 9 -15.80 -12.72 -5.33
N ASN A 10 -16.54 -12.01 -6.17
CA ASN A 10 -16.27 -11.69 -7.56
C ASN A 10 -14.88 -11.01 -7.77
N PRO A 11 -14.00 -11.51 -8.67
CA PRO A 11 -12.63 -10.99 -8.86
C PRO A 11 -12.52 -9.60 -9.53
N LYS A 12 -13.64 -8.91 -9.77
CA LYS A 12 -13.68 -7.61 -10.46
C LYS A 12 -13.33 -6.39 -9.60
N SER A 13 -13.21 -6.51 -8.27
CA SER A 13 -13.06 -5.34 -7.38
C SER A 13 -11.61 -4.87 -7.16
N TYR A 14 -10.64 -5.36 -7.94
CA TYR A 14 -9.23 -5.07 -7.66
C TYR A 14 -8.66 -3.94 -8.51
N ARG A 15 -9.23 -3.62 -9.68
CA ARG A 15 -8.72 -2.51 -10.51
C ARG A 15 -9.28 -1.16 -10.04
N PRO A 16 -8.45 -0.10 -10.02
CA PRO A 16 -8.92 1.23 -9.65
C PRO A 16 -9.94 1.73 -10.68
N THR A 17 -10.98 2.40 -10.18
CA THR A 17 -11.92 3.16 -11.00
C THR A 17 -11.31 4.48 -11.44
N VAL A 18 -11.97 5.18 -12.37
CA VAL A 18 -11.55 6.53 -12.78
C VAL A 18 -11.56 7.49 -11.59
N ASP A 19 -12.57 7.38 -10.72
CA ASP A 19 -12.66 8.19 -9.51
C ASP A 19 -11.51 7.90 -8.55
N ASP A 20 -11.13 6.63 -8.35
CA ASP A 20 -9.97 6.27 -7.53
C ASP A 20 -8.68 6.94 -8.05
N VAL A 21 -8.46 6.89 -9.37
CA VAL A 21 -7.29 7.51 -10.00
C VAL A 21 -7.32 9.03 -9.85
N ASN A 22 -8.49 9.67 -10.02
CA ASN A 22 -8.64 11.10 -9.80
C ASN A 22 -8.31 11.50 -8.36
N GLN A 23 -8.68 10.66 -7.39
CA GLN A 23 -8.37 10.88 -5.98
C GLN A 23 -6.87 10.80 -5.67
N TRP A 24 -6.09 10.03 -6.43
CA TRP A 24 -4.64 9.94 -6.24
C TRP A 24 -3.93 11.28 -6.46
N ALA A 25 -4.40 12.09 -7.40
CA ALA A 25 -3.86 13.42 -7.66
C ALA A 25 -4.17 14.45 -6.56
N GLN A 26 -5.14 14.14 -5.68
CA GLN A 26 -5.56 15.05 -4.62
C GLN A 26 -4.75 14.90 -3.33
N SER A 27 -4.11 13.75 -3.12
CA SER A 27 -3.32 13.48 -1.91
C SER A 27 -2.41 12.28 -2.10
N LEU A 28 -1.16 12.42 -1.65
CA LEU A 28 -0.20 11.32 -1.62
C LEU A 28 -0.71 10.16 -0.75
N ASP A 29 -1.38 10.42 0.37
CA ASP A 29 -1.97 9.36 1.21
C ASP A 29 -3.03 8.56 0.46
N LYS A 30 -3.87 9.23 -0.34
CA LYS A 30 -4.87 8.55 -1.17
C LYS A 30 -4.22 7.67 -2.24
N LEU A 31 -3.14 8.15 -2.87
CA LEU A 31 -2.35 7.37 -3.82
C LEU A 31 -1.71 6.13 -3.14
N LEU A 32 -1.07 6.32 -1.98
CA LEU A 32 -0.31 5.28 -1.30
C LEU A 32 -1.18 4.24 -0.57
N SER A 33 -2.41 4.61 -0.19
CA SER A 33 -3.37 3.68 0.42
C SER A 33 -3.94 2.66 -0.58
N HIS A 34 -3.93 2.98 -1.88
CA HIS A 34 -4.40 2.06 -2.92
C HIS A 34 -3.25 1.22 -3.49
N LYS A 35 -3.41 -0.11 -3.54
CA LYS A 35 -2.35 -1.04 -4.00
C LYS A 35 -1.80 -0.71 -5.40
N TYR A 36 -2.69 -0.36 -6.34
CA TYR A 36 -2.28 0.05 -7.68
C TYR A 36 -1.62 1.43 -7.71
N GLY A 37 -2.07 2.36 -6.87
CA GLY A 37 -1.48 3.69 -6.76
C GLY A 37 -0.05 3.61 -6.25
N LYS A 38 0.18 2.85 -5.17
CA LYS A 38 1.53 2.57 -4.64
C LYS A 38 2.43 1.89 -5.68
N THR A 39 1.90 0.94 -6.46
CA THR A 39 2.67 0.25 -7.51
C THR A 39 3.05 1.21 -8.64
N ALA A 40 2.10 2.01 -9.13
CA ALA A 40 2.34 3.01 -10.17
C ALA A 40 3.37 4.05 -9.72
N PHE A 41 3.27 4.53 -8.48
CA PHE A 41 4.22 5.48 -7.90
C PHE A 41 5.62 4.88 -7.74
N CYS A 42 5.73 3.62 -7.34
CA CYS A 42 7.02 2.93 -7.28
C CYS A 42 7.68 2.80 -8.67
N VAL A 43 6.89 2.48 -9.71
CA VAL A 43 7.41 2.45 -11.09
C VAL A 43 7.86 3.84 -11.55
N PHE A 44 7.10 4.89 -11.23
CA PHE A 44 7.48 6.28 -11.52
C PHE A 44 8.79 6.68 -10.83
N LEU A 45 8.94 6.42 -9.54
CA LEU A 45 10.18 6.78 -8.83
C LEU A 45 11.40 6.03 -9.35
N LYS A 46 11.23 4.77 -9.77
CA LYS A 46 12.31 4.00 -10.43
C LYS A 46 12.74 4.58 -11.77
N SER A 47 11.81 5.11 -12.57
CA SER A 47 12.19 5.78 -13.81
C SER A 47 12.93 7.09 -13.57
N GLU A 48 12.71 7.71 -12.42
CA GLU A 48 13.38 8.93 -11.96
C GLU A 48 14.57 8.65 -11.02
N PHE A 49 14.99 7.40 -10.88
CA PHE A 49 16.10 6.96 -10.00
C PHE A 49 16.02 7.50 -8.56
N CYS A 50 14.80 7.57 -8.01
CA CYS A 50 14.53 8.08 -6.67
C CYS A 50 13.59 7.17 -5.85
N GLU A 51 13.60 5.87 -6.15
CA GLU A 51 12.80 4.85 -5.47
C GLU A 51 13.11 4.70 -3.98
N GLU A 52 14.29 5.11 -3.52
CA GLU A 52 14.67 5.08 -2.11
C GLU A 52 13.70 5.89 -1.23
N ASN A 53 13.03 6.90 -1.78
CA ASN A 53 12.05 7.71 -1.07
C ASN A 53 10.82 6.89 -0.65
N ILE A 54 10.27 6.07 -1.55
CA ILE A 54 9.11 5.23 -1.23
C ILE A 54 9.49 4.01 -0.40
N GLU A 55 10.71 3.51 -0.56
CA GLU A 55 11.27 2.44 0.27
C GLU A 55 11.43 2.92 1.72
N PHE A 56 12.04 4.09 1.93
CA PHE A 56 12.17 4.71 3.24
C PHE A 56 10.81 4.97 3.88
N TRP A 57 9.88 5.60 3.16
CA TRP A 57 8.54 5.85 3.67
C TRP A 57 7.83 4.55 4.09
N THR A 58 7.93 3.49 3.27
CA THR A 58 7.33 2.18 3.59
C THR A 58 7.97 1.57 4.84
N ALA A 59 9.30 1.62 4.95
CA ALA A 59 10.01 1.14 6.14
C ALA A 59 9.56 1.89 7.41
N CYS A 60 9.39 3.21 7.33
CA CYS A 60 8.86 4.01 8.44
C CYS A 60 7.43 3.63 8.82
N GLU A 61 6.54 3.42 7.84
CA GLU A 61 5.16 3.01 8.12
C GLU A 61 5.07 1.62 8.75
N ASP A 62 5.95 0.69 8.36
CA ASP A 62 6.02 -0.62 9.00
C ASP A 62 6.64 -0.55 10.40
N PHE A 63 7.65 0.30 10.58
CA PHE A 63 8.23 0.57 11.90
C PHE A 63 7.20 1.13 12.87
N LYS A 64 6.35 2.07 12.44
CA LYS A 64 5.27 2.66 13.26
C LYS A 64 4.24 1.65 13.75
N LYS A 65 4.09 0.51 13.06
CA LYS A 65 3.17 -0.58 13.47
C LYS A 65 3.77 -1.49 14.54
N LEU A 66 5.08 -1.41 14.79
CA LEU A 66 5.75 -2.22 15.79
C LEU A 66 5.39 -1.73 17.19
N THR A 67 4.86 -2.63 18.03
CA THR A 67 4.49 -2.33 19.42
C THR A 67 5.50 -2.88 20.44
N SER A 68 6.30 -3.88 20.04
CA SER A 68 7.31 -4.49 20.90
C SER A 68 8.60 -3.69 20.94
N ARG A 69 9.07 -3.33 22.14
CA ARG A 69 10.36 -2.66 22.33
C ARG A 69 11.53 -3.44 21.71
N ARG A 70 11.50 -4.77 21.75
CA ARG A 70 12.55 -5.61 21.14
C ARG A 70 12.53 -5.52 19.62
N ALA A 71 11.33 -5.51 19.02
CA ALA A 71 11.16 -5.38 17.57
C ALA A 71 11.56 -3.98 17.08
N LEU A 72 11.19 -2.94 17.83
CA LEU A 72 11.59 -1.56 17.56
C LEU A 72 13.12 -1.41 17.56
N VAL A 73 13.79 -1.88 18.61
CA VAL A 73 15.27 -1.81 18.70
C VAL A 73 15.93 -2.60 17.56
N SER A 74 15.43 -3.80 17.24
CA SER A 74 16.02 -4.62 16.18
C SER A 74 15.85 -4.04 14.77
N LYS A 75 14.84 -3.17 14.54
CA LYS A 75 14.54 -2.59 13.23
C LYS A 75 15.10 -1.17 13.06
N ALA A 76 15.52 -0.53 14.14
CA ALA A 76 16.15 0.80 14.13
C ALA A 76 17.69 0.76 14.06
N ASN A 77 18.30 -0.37 14.47
CA ASN A 77 19.75 -0.59 14.46
C ASN A 77 20.26 -1.10 13.12
#